data_AF-A0A9X4KUI4-F1
#
_entry.id   AF-A0A9X4KUI4-F1
#
_cell.length_a   1.000
_cell.length_b   1.000
_cell.length_c   1.000
_cell.angle_alpha   90.00
_cell.angle_beta   90.00
_cell.angle_gamma   90.00
#
_symmetry.space_group_name_H-M   'P 1'
#
loop_
_entity.id
_entity.type
_entity.pdbx_description
1 polymer ?
#
loop_
_entity_poly.entity_id
_entity_poly.type
_entity_poly.pdbx_seq_one_letter_code
_entity_poly.pdbx_strand_id
1 'polypeptide(L)'
;MSEASAIAGEENVEPLGVKMTTVTAEGTAQKLDVTLLGIRAGGWLMPAVTEGNALSPQAPGMVLADRKLKDAGIALGSVIVDQASGLKWTVGGFVSQESFSHSPAVFLGAEQWAQLQRMSAAARPKAAESGKSSDGANYSAIAVKANKELVSKLAAAMPTVELVSKSDAVSAIPGYKEEQGSLWMMIVFLFVIGSFVMAVFFYVVTIQKTGQFGILKAIGTRTAYLARSVALQVLLLSTASLIASALLVRAIEAFLPGSMPFQLHLSTLGLTCGAFIAMSLAGSLLSVWKVARIDALDAIGRAAA
;
A
#
# COMPACT_ATOMS: atom_id res chain seq x y z
N MET A 1 5.41 -17.56 23.77
CA MET A 1 3.99 -17.12 23.74
C MET A 1 3.44 -16.94 25.15
N SER A 2 3.44 -17.97 26.01
CA SER A 2 2.93 -17.87 27.40
C SER A 2 3.53 -16.70 28.20
N GLU A 3 4.86 -16.51 28.17
CA GLU A 3 5.51 -15.38 28.84
C GLU A 3 5.18 -14.01 28.20
N ALA A 4 5.00 -13.94 26.88
CA ALA A 4 4.63 -12.70 26.21
C ALA A 4 3.19 -12.30 26.56
N SER A 5 2.29 -13.28 26.62
CA SER A 5 0.90 -13.10 27.08
C SER A 5 0.83 -12.68 28.54
N ALA A 6 1.74 -13.18 29.39
CA ALA A 6 1.80 -12.77 30.80
C ALA A 6 2.23 -11.30 30.97
N ILE A 7 3.04 -10.75 30.06
CA ILE A 7 3.57 -9.38 30.15
C ILE A 7 2.67 -8.37 29.42
N ALA A 8 2.17 -8.72 28.23
CA ALA A 8 1.40 -7.80 27.38
C ALA A 8 -0.12 -8.02 27.45
N GLY A 9 -0.58 -9.12 28.04
CA GLY A 9 -1.97 -9.56 28.05
C GLY A 9 -2.33 -10.44 26.85
N GLU A 10 -3.14 -11.48 27.06
CA GLU A 10 -3.55 -12.46 26.03
C GLU A 10 -4.32 -11.85 24.85
N GLU A 11 -4.94 -10.69 25.05
CA GLU A 11 -5.65 -9.95 24.00
C GLU A 11 -4.69 -9.20 23.07
N ASN A 12 -3.48 -8.87 23.54
CA ASN A 12 -2.50 -8.09 22.79
C ASN A 12 -1.45 -8.95 22.09
N VAL A 13 -1.47 -10.26 22.32
CA VAL A 13 -0.48 -11.21 21.80
C VAL A 13 -1.16 -12.20 20.88
N GLU A 14 -0.70 -12.25 19.62
CA GLU A 14 -1.22 -13.20 18.65
C GLU A 14 -0.14 -13.97 17.91
N PRO A 15 -0.33 -15.29 17.76
CA PRO A 15 0.61 -16.10 17.03
C PRO A 15 0.38 -15.90 15.52
N LEU A 16 1.48 -15.84 14.77
CA LEU A 16 1.45 -15.76 13.32
C LEU A 16 2.33 -16.86 12.73
N GLY A 17 1.67 -17.79 12.05
CA GLY A 17 2.33 -18.80 11.22
C GLY A 17 2.38 -18.33 9.77
N VAL A 18 3.50 -18.49 9.10
CA VAL A 18 3.61 -18.18 7.65
C VAL A 18 4.25 -19.37 6.95
N LYS A 19 3.58 -19.87 5.91
CA LYS A 19 4.12 -20.92 5.04
C LYS A 19 3.60 -20.75 3.61
N MET A 20 4.50 -20.63 2.65
CA MET A 20 4.15 -20.65 1.22
C MET A 20 3.98 -22.09 0.76
N THR A 21 2.95 -22.35 -0.05
CA THR A 21 2.71 -23.67 -0.67
C THR A 21 1.88 -23.52 -1.95
N THR A 22 1.70 -24.62 -2.66
CA THR A 22 0.79 -24.71 -3.81
C THR A 22 -0.44 -25.51 -3.41
N VAL A 23 -1.62 -24.94 -3.68
CA VAL A 23 -2.90 -25.62 -3.49
C VAL A 23 -3.57 -25.94 -4.83
N THR A 24 -4.39 -26.98 -4.82
CA THR A 24 -5.27 -27.36 -5.93
C THR A 24 -6.70 -27.45 -5.43
N ALA A 25 -7.66 -26.93 -6.18
CA ALA A 25 -9.07 -27.17 -5.85
C ALA A 25 -9.48 -28.59 -6.26
N GLU A 26 -10.26 -29.25 -5.43
CA GLU A 26 -10.76 -30.59 -5.71
C GLU A 26 -11.67 -30.57 -6.94
N GLY A 27 -11.36 -31.41 -7.94
CA GLY A 27 -12.05 -31.42 -9.23
C GLY A 27 -11.45 -30.52 -10.31
N THR A 28 -10.38 -29.77 -10.02
CA THR A 28 -9.62 -29.03 -11.05
C THR A 28 -8.15 -29.41 -11.04
N ALA A 29 -7.51 -29.36 -12.22
CA ALA A 29 -6.06 -29.57 -12.35
C ALA A 29 -5.26 -28.27 -12.13
N GLN A 30 -5.93 -27.17 -11.78
CA GLN A 30 -5.31 -25.85 -11.66
C GLN A 30 -4.54 -25.77 -10.34
N LYS A 31 -3.26 -25.43 -10.46
CA LYS A 31 -2.35 -25.19 -9.34
C LYS A 31 -2.30 -23.70 -9.05
N LEU A 32 -2.46 -23.33 -7.79
CA LEU A 32 -2.45 -21.95 -7.32
C LEU A 32 -1.44 -21.84 -6.18
N ASP A 33 -0.47 -20.95 -6.32
CA ASP A 33 0.49 -20.67 -5.25
C ASP A 33 -0.16 -19.72 -4.24
N VAL A 34 -0.11 -20.11 -2.97
CA VAL A 34 -0.75 -19.41 -1.86
C VAL A 34 0.21 -19.27 -0.68
N THR A 35 -0.03 -18.25 0.14
CA THR A 35 0.58 -18.19 1.47
C THR A 35 -0.44 -18.61 2.52
N LEU A 36 -0.12 -19.67 3.25
CA LEU A 36 -0.87 -20.11 4.42
C LEU A 36 -0.47 -19.26 5.63
N LEU A 37 -1.45 -18.60 6.22
CA LEU A 37 -1.29 -17.79 7.43
C LEU A 37 -2.02 -18.47 8.60
N GLY A 38 -1.25 -18.97 9.58
CA GLY A 38 -1.80 -19.55 10.79
C GLY A 38 -2.10 -18.47 11.82
N ILE A 39 -3.38 -18.28 12.15
CA ILE A 39 -3.85 -17.25 13.09
C ILE A 39 -4.78 -17.84 14.15
N ARG A 40 -4.99 -17.07 15.23
CA ARG A 40 -6.00 -17.39 16.25
C ARG A 40 -7.39 -16.94 15.75
N ALA A 41 -8.37 -17.84 15.79
CA ALA A 41 -9.76 -17.51 15.46
C ALA A 41 -10.30 -16.46 16.46
N GLY A 42 -10.96 -15.42 15.94
CA GLY A 42 -11.45 -14.30 16.76
C GLY A 42 -10.36 -13.32 17.24
N GLY A 43 -9.11 -13.52 16.81
CA GLY A 43 -8.02 -12.62 17.11
C GLY A 43 -8.05 -11.32 16.31
N TRP A 44 -7.32 -10.30 16.75
CA TRP A 44 -7.19 -9.01 16.06
C TRP A 44 -6.31 -9.08 14.80
N LEU A 45 -5.51 -10.13 14.59
CA LEU A 45 -4.87 -10.44 13.31
C LEU A 45 -5.85 -11.03 12.29
N MET A 46 -7.06 -11.40 12.71
CA MET A 46 -8.05 -11.95 11.78
C MET A 46 -8.55 -10.85 10.84
N PRO A 47 -8.44 -11.05 9.51
CA PRO A 47 -8.96 -10.09 8.54
C PRO A 47 -10.48 -10.02 8.59
N ALA A 48 -11.03 -8.87 8.16
CA ALA A 48 -12.47 -8.71 8.02
C ALA A 48 -13.00 -9.59 6.88
N VAL A 49 -13.98 -10.43 7.20
CA VAL A 49 -14.62 -11.31 6.23
C VAL A 49 -15.54 -10.48 5.33
N THR A 50 -15.36 -10.62 4.03
CA THR A 50 -16.19 -9.93 3.03
C THR A 50 -17.36 -10.77 2.54
N GLU A 51 -17.25 -12.11 2.62
CA GLU A 51 -18.27 -13.04 2.15
C GLU A 51 -18.15 -14.38 2.91
N GLY A 52 -19.26 -15.02 3.23
CA GLY A 52 -19.28 -16.29 3.97
C GLY A 52 -19.10 -16.12 5.48
N ASN A 53 -18.55 -17.16 6.13
CA ASN A 53 -18.43 -17.23 7.58
C ASN A 53 -17.00 -16.95 8.05
N ALA A 54 -16.88 -16.30 9.20
CA ALA A 54 -15.59 -16.13 9.88
C ALA A 54 -15.04 -17.44 10.42
N LEU A 55 -13.72 -17.48 10.64
CA LEU A 55 -13.08 -18.59 11.33
C LEU A 55 -13.69 -18.72 12.72
N SER A 56 -14.28 -19.88 12.98
CA SER A 56 -14.81 -20.25 14.28
C SER A 56 -14.08 -21.48 14.79
N PRO A 57 -13.71 -21.55 16.09
CA PRO A 57 -13.22 -22.77 16.71
C PRO A 57 -14.20 -23.96 16.59
N GLN A 58 -15.49 -23.69 16.35
CA GLN A 58 -16.54 -24.70 16.28
C GLN A 58 -16.70 -25.33 14.88
N ALA A 59 -16.00 -24.82 13.85
CA ALA A 59 -16.06 -25.32 12.48
C ALA A 59 -14.68 -25.81 12.01
N PRO A 60 -14.22 -26.98 12.49
CA PRO A 60 -12.90 -27.50 12.15
C PRO A 60 -12.80 -27.77 10.64
N GLY A 61 -11.70 -27.33 10.03
CA GLY A 61 -11.40 -27.57 8.61
C GLY A 61 -11.88 -26.46 7.66
N MET A 62 -12.57 -25.43 8.17
CA MET A 62 -12.87 -24.22 7.40
C MET A 62 -11.68 -23.27 7.36
N VAL A 63 -11.48 -22.64 6.20
CA VAL A 63 -10.41 -21.64 5.97
C VAL A 63 -10.97 -20.39 5.31
N LEU A 64 -10.30 -19.26 5.51
CA LEU A 64 -10.59 -18.03 4.76
C LEU A 64 -9.62 -17.91 3.60
N ALA A 65 -10.12 -17.60 2.43
CA ALA A 65 -9.31 -17.39 1.22
C ALA A 65 -9.37 -15.93 0.78
N ASP A 66 -8.29 -15.38 0.24
CA ASP A 66 -8.34 -14.07 -0.41
C ASP A 66 -9.17 -14.11 -1.69
N ARG A 67 -9.83 -13.00 -2.01
CA ARG A 67 -10.68 -12.84 -3.20
C ARG A 67 -9.96 -13.17 -4.51
N LYS A 68 -8.65 -12.98 -4.63
CA LYS A 68 -7.90 -13.39 -5.84
C LYS A 68 -8.03 -14.89 -6.14
N LEU A 69 -8.26 -15.73 -5.13
CA LEU A 69 -8.54 -17.15 -5.32
C LEU A 69 -9.95 -17.39 -5.89
N LYS A 70 -10.90 -16.52 -5.55
CA LYS A 70 -12.25 -16.54 -6.15
C LYS A 70 -12.19 -16.18 -7.64
N ASP A 71 -11.42 -15.16 -7.98
CA ASP A 71 -11.20 -14.76 -9.38
C ASP A 71 -10.50 -15.88 -10.19
N ALA A 72 -9.74 -16.75 -9.52
CA ALA A 72 -9.12 -17.93 -10.09
C ALA A 72 -10.06 -19.15 -10.18
N GLY A 73 -11.32 -19.05 -9.77
CA GLY A 73 -12.34 -20.10 -9.91
C GLY A 73 -12.67 -20.88 -8.64
N ILE A 74 -12.14 -20.50 -7.47
CA ILE A 74 -12.49 -21.11 -6.18
C ILE A 74 -13.80 -20.50 -5.64
N ALA A 75 -14.77 -21.35 -5.27
CA ALA A 75 -16.05 -20.90 -4.73
C ALA A 75 -16.15 -21.16 -3.21
N LEU A 76 -17.17 -20.58 -2.57
CA LEU A 76 -17.52 -20.96 -1.19
C LEU A 76 -17.89 -22.44 -1.14
N GLY A 77 -17.38 -23.14 -0.14
CA GLY A 77 -17.55 -24.59 0.00
C GLY A 77 -16.61 -25.44 -0.86
N SER A 78 -15.79 -24.84 -1.74
CA SER A 78 -14.75 -25.57 -2.47
C SER A 78 -13.71 -26.14 -1.51
N VAL A 79 -13.25 -27.36 -1.79
CA VAL A 79 -12.17 -28.00 -1.05
C VAL A 79 -10.85 -27.69 -1.73
N ILE A 80 -9.93 -27.08 -1.00
CA ILE A 80 -8.55 -26.87 -1.43
C ILE A 80 -7.65 -27.93 -0.79
N VAL A 81 -6.71 -28.45 -1.59
CA VAL A 81 -5.77 -29.48 -1.17
C VAL A 81 -4.37 -28.91 -1.24
N ASP A 82 -3.65 -28.92 -0.12
CA ASP A 82 -2.23 -28.58 -0.09
C ASP A 82 -1.41 -29.71 -0.72
N GLN A 83 -0.71 -29.41 -1.80
CA GLN A 83 0.10 -30.40 -2.52
C GLN A 83 1.32 -30.87 -1.71
N ALA A 84 1.78 -30.08 -0.74
CA ALA A 84 2.93 -30.44 0.08
C ALA A 84 2.57 -31.37 1.25
N SER A 85 1.45 -31.13 1.93
CA SER A 85 1.03 -31.93 3.10
C SER A 85 -0.09 -32.95 2.81
N GLY A 86 -0.79 -32.83 1.68
CA GLY A 86 -1.98 -33.62 1.36
C GLY A 86 -3.21 -33.25 2.18
N LEU A 87 -3.15 -32.22 3.02
CA LEU A 87 -4.28 -31.77 3.83
C LEU A 87 -5.34 -31.12 2.96
N LYS A 88 -6.60 -31.36 3.33
CA LYS A 88 -7.79 -30.82 2.67
C LYS A 88 -8.47 -29.81 3.59
N TRP A 89 -8.86 -28.67 3.04
CA TRP A 89 -9.58 -27.63 3.75
C TRP A 89 -10.73 -27.09 2.91
N THR A 90 -11.82 -26.73 3.57
CA THR A 90 -13.01 -26.18 2.91
C THR A 90 -13.00 -24.67 3.01
N VAL A 91 -13.20 -23.96 1.90
CA VAL A 91 -13.29 -22.50 1.90
C VAL A 91 -14.62 -22.07 2.54
N GLY A 92 -14.54 -21.56 3.77
CA GLY A 92 -15.70 -21.13 4.56
C GLY A 92 -16.06 -19.65 4.36
N GLY A 93 -15.11 -18.85 3.90
CA GLY A 93 -15.31 -17.42 3.66
C GLY A 93 -14.20 -16.80 2.82
N PHE A 94 -14.49 -15.60 2.30
CA PHE A 94 -13.54 -14.80 1.54
C PHE A 94 -13.21 -13.50 2.24
N VAL A 95 -11.92 -13.16 2.21
CA VAL A 95 -11.37 -11.87 2.64
C VAL A 95 -10.89 -11.10 1.42
N SER A 96 -10.64 -9.81 1.57
CA SER A 96 -10.29 -8.94 0.44
C SER A 96 -8.99 -8.21 0.72
N GLN A 97 -8.13 -8.14 -0.28
CA GLN A 97 -6.84 -7.42 -0.26
C GLN A 97 -5.81 -8.04 0.70
N GLU A 98 -5.89 -9.34 0.93
CA GLU A 98 -4.97 -10.07 1.79
C GLU A 98 -4.02 -10.90 0.93
N SER A 99 -2.77 -10.46 0.82
CA SER A 99 -1.73 -11.18 0.09
C SER A 99 -0.38 -11.01 0.77
N PHE A 100 0.47 -12.03 0.64
CA PHE A 100 1.82 -12.02 1.18
C PHE A 100 2.81 -12.27 0.04
N SER A 101 3.73 -11.34 -0.19
CA SER A 101 4.68 -11.37 -1.30
C SER A 101 4.02 -11.67 -2.66
N HIS A 102 2.93 -10.94 -2.96
CA HIS A 102 2.09 -11.08 -4.17
C HIS A 102 1.29 -12.39 -4.31
N SER A 103 1.52 -13.39 -3.45
CA SER A 103 0.68 -14.59 -3.42
C SER A 103 -0.58 -14.35 -2.58
N PRO A 104 -1.76 -14.82 -3.03
CA PRO A 104 -2.98 -14.74 -2.23
C PRO A 104 -2.85 -15.46 -0.90
N ALA A 105 -3.39 -14.87 0.16
CA ALA A 105 -3.35 -15.44 1.49
C ALA A 105 -4.52 -16.41 1.73
N VAL A 106 -4.25 -17.49 2.46
CA VAL A 106 -5.24 -18.41 3.02
C VAL A 106 -5.03 -18.47 4.51
N PHE A 107 -6.04 -18.13 5.30
CA PHE A 107 -5.97 -18.08 6.75
C PHE A 107 -6.47 -19.39 7.35
N LEU A 108 -5.62 -19.99 8.17
CA LEU A 108 -5.85 -21.24 8.89
C LEU A 108 -6.05 -20.93 10.37
N GLY A 109 -6.99 -21.63 11.01
CA GLY A 109 -7.11 -21.63 12.47
C GLY A 109 -5.95 -22.37 13.14
N ALA A 110 -5.82 -22.19 14.45
CA ALA A 110 -4.73 -22.76 15.24
C ALA A 110 -4.65 -24.30 15.14
N GLU A 111 -5.80 -24.99 15.08
CA GLU A 111 -5.83 -26.45 14.94
C GLU A 111 -5.32 -26.92 13.58
N GLN A 112 -5.79 -26.28 12.49
CA GLN A 112 -5.35 -26.61 11.13
C GLN A 112 -3.87 -26.31 10.95
N TRP A 113 -3.39 -25.21 11.53
CA TRP A 113 -1.97 -24.87 11.56
C TRP A 113 -1.14 -25.93 12.30
N ALA A 114 -1.59 -26.38 13.48
CA ALA A 114 -0.93 -27.42 14.25
C ALA A 114 -0.87 -28.76 13.48
N GLN A 115 -1.94 -29.12 12.77
CA GLN A 115 -1.99 -30.32 11.94
C GLN A 115 -1.02 -30.24 10.75
N LEU A 116 -0.97 -29.08 10.08
CA LEU A 116 -0.04 -28.82 8.98
C LEU A 116 1.43 -28.95 9.42
N GLN A 117 1.76 -28.44 10.62
CA GLN A 117 3.12 -28.55 11.17
C GLN A 117 3.47 -30.00 11.51
N ARG A 118 2.55 -30.77 12.10
CA ARG A 118 2.75 -32.20 12.38
C ARG A 118 3.03 -33.00 11.11
N MET A 119 2.24 -32.79 10.05
CA MET A 119 2.47 -33.44 8.75
C MET A 119 3.80 -33.02 8.11
N SER A 120 4.14 -31.73 8.21
CA SER A 120 5.41 -31.20 7.69
C SER A 120 6.63 -31.70 8.45
N ALA A 121 6.50 -31.97 9.76
CA ALA A 121 7.55 -32.54 10.59
C ALA A 121 7.72 -34.04 10.31
N ALA A 122 6.62 -34.78 10.13
CA ALA A 122 6.66 -36.19 9.74
C ALA A 122 7.30 -36.41 8.35
N ALA A 123 7.15 -35.45 7.43
CA ALA A 123 7.80 -35.47 6.12
C ALA A 123 9.31 -35.13 6.15
N ARG A 124 9.88 -34.75 7.31
CA ARG A 124 11.32 -34.44 7.47
C ARG A 124 12.03 -35.51 8.32
N PRO A 125 12.74 -36.48 7.71
CA PRO A 125 13.38 -37.59 8.44
C PRO A 125 14.36 -37.14 9.53
N LYS A 126 15.06 -36.01 9.33
CA LYS A 126 16.09 -35.49 10.26
C LYS A 126 15.56 -34.76 11.51
N ALA A 127 14.27 -34.43 11.57
CA ALA A 127 13.70 -33.76 12.76
C ALA A 127 13.28 -34.75 13.86
N ALA A 128 13.15 -36.04 13.53
CA ALA A 128 12.77 -37.10 14.45
C ALA A 128 13.89 -37.53 15.41
N GLU A 129 15.16 -37.21 15.10
CA GLU A 129 16.32 -37.53 15.96
C GLU A 129 16.50 -36.54 17.12
N SER A 130 16.00 -35.31 16.97
CA SER A 130 15.88 -34.37 18.08
C SER A 130 14.58 -34.67 18.84
N GLY A 131 14.61 -35.57 19.82
CA GLY A 131 13.47 -36.01 20.65
C GLY A 131 12.75 -34.93 21.48
N LYS A 132 12.72 -33.67 21.02
CA LYS A 132 11.81 -32.64 21.48
C LYS A 132 10.55 -32.69 20.60
N SER A 133 9.63 -33.57 20.96
CA SER A 133 8.23 -33.45 20.55
C SER A 133 7.68 -32.14 21.14
N SER A 134 7.81 -31.03 20.40
CA SER A 134 7.13 -29.80 20.77
C SER A 134 5.64 -30.04 20.53
N ASP A 135 4.92 -30.37 21.60
CA ASP A 135 3.45 -30.56 21.62
C ASP A 135 2.67 -29.26 21.32
N GLY A 136 3.40 -28.17 21.04
CA GLY A 136 2.88 -26.88 20.60
C GLY A 136 3.09 -26.65 19.10
N ALA A 137 2.12 -26.02 18.45
CA ALA A 137 2.28 -25.53 17.10
C ALA A 137 3.41 -24.49 17.05
N ASN A 138 4.43 -24.72 16.22
CA ASN A 138 5.47 -23.74 15.98
C ASN A 138 4.90 -22.60 15.12
N TYR A 139 5.06 -21.37 15.60
CA TYR A 139 4.67 -20.15 14.90
C TYR A 139 5.91 -19.40 14.46
N SER A 140 5.85 -18.78 13.28
CA SER A 140 6.99 -18.06 12.69
C SER A 140 7.25 -16.74 13.42
N ALA A 141 6.20 -16.11 13.94
CA ALA A 141 6.28 -14.87 14.69
C ALA A 141 5.18 -14.78 15.74
N ILE A 142 5.36 -13.87 16.70
CA ILE A 142 4.35 -13.50 17.69
C ILE A 142 4.15 -11.99 17.54
N ALA A 143 2.95 -11.59 17.12
CA ALA A 143 2.59 -10.19 17.01
C ALA A 143 2.15 -9.68 18.39
N VAL A 144 2.73 -8.57 18.83
CA VAL A 144 2.44 -7.97 20.13
C VAL A 144 2.06 -6.50 19.96
N LYS A 145 0.89 -6.11 20.46
CA LYS A 145 0.55 -4.69 20.65
C LYS A 145 1.21 -4.20 21.94
N ALA A 146 2.36 -3.55 21.80
CA ALA A 146 3.11 -3.02 22.92
C ALA A 146 3.38 -1.53 22.77
N ASN A 147 3.31 -0.79 23.87
CA ASN A 147 3.79 0.58 23.96
C ASN A 147 5.29 0.59 24.34
N LYS A 148 5.98 1.74 24.22
CA LYS A 148 7.43 1.85 24.46
C LYS A 148 7.89 1.26 25.80
N GLU A 149 7.10 1.41 26.87
CA GLU A 149 7.38 0.83 28.19
C GLU A 149 7.26 -0.71 28.21
N LEU A 150 6.24 -1.26 27.56
CA LEU A 150 6.04 -2.70 27.44
C LEU A 150 7.14 -3.37 26.63
N VAL A 151 7.62 -2.70 25.57
CA VAL A 151 8.76 -3.19 24.76
C VAL A 151 10.01 -3.38 25.63
N SER A 152 10.30 -2.44 26.53
CA SER A 152 11.46 -2.55 27.43
C SER A 152 11.33 -3.73 28.41
N LYS A 153 10.11 -4.00 28.92
CA LYS A 153 9.82 -5.14 29.80
C LYS A 153 9.90 -6.48 29.07
N LEU A 154 9.40 -6.54 27.84
CA LEU A 154 9.51 -7.71 26.97
C LEU A 154 10.97 -8.01 26.62
N ALA A 155 11.78 -6.98 26.32
CA ALA A 155 13.20 -7.14 26.04
C ALA A 155 13.98 -7.67 27.25
N ALA A 156 13.64 -7.18 28.45
CA ALA A 156 14.27 -7.62 29.70
C ALA A 156 13.86 -9.06 30.09
N ALA A 157 12.61 -9.44 29.84
CA ALA A 157 12.10 -10.78 30.17
C ALA A 157 12.52 -11.86 29.16
N MET A 158 12.81 -11.48 27.91
CA MET A 158 13.10 -12.42 26.81
C MET A 158 14.41 -12.07 26.08
N PRO A 159 15.58 -12.30 26.69
CA PRO A 159 16.87 -11.96 26.09
C PRO A 159 17.20 -12.75 24.81
N THR A 160 16.53 -13.88 24.58
CA THR A 160 16.72 -14.73 23.39
C THR A 160 15.77 -14.38 22.24
N VAL A 161 14.84 -13.45 22.42
CA VAL A 161 13.82 -13.08 21.41
C VAL A 161 14.18 -11.75 20.78
N GLU A 162 14.27 -11.73 19.45
CA GLU A 162 14.49 -10.49 18.70
C GLU A 162 13.17 -9.73 18.56
N LEU A 163 13.09 -8.55 19.18
CA LEU A 163 11.94 -7.65 19.07
C LEU A 163 12.13 -6.74 17.86
N VAL A 164 11.34 -6.99 16.82
CA VAL A 164 11.39 -6.23 15.56
C VAL A 164 10.13 -5.38 15.43
N SER A 165 10.30 -4.11 15.07
CA SER A 165 9.15 -3.24 14.77
C SER A 165 8.51 -3.62 13.42
N LYS A 166 7.25 -3.26 13.21
CA LYS A 166 6.58 -3.52 11.92
C LYS A 166 7.33 -2.91 10.73
N SER A 167 7.86 -1.69 10.89
CA SER A 167 8.61 -1.01 9.82
C SER A 167 9.95 -1.69 9.52
N ASP A 168 10.63 -2.20 10.54
CA ASP A 168 11.91 -2.89 10.36
C ASP A 168 11.70 -4.26 9.72
N ALA A 169 10.65 -4.98 10.12
CA ALA A 169 10.28 -6.25 9.52
C ALA A 169 9.97 -6.12 8.02
N VAL A 170 9.22 -5.07 7.63
CA VAL A 170 8.96 -4.76 6.21
C VAL A 170 10.24 -4.36 5.48
N SER A 171 11.09 -3.55 6.11
CA SER A 171 12.34 -3.08 5.52
C SER A 171 13.40 -4.18 5.38
N ALA A 172 13.27 -5.28 6.11
CA ALA A 172 14.14 -6.44 6.03
C ALA A 172 13.76 -7.41 4.89
N ILE A 173 12.61 -7.20 4.23
CA ILE A 173 12.22 -8.01 3.06
C ILE A 173 13.26 -7.80 1.95
N PRO A 174 13.89 -8.87 1.44
CA PRO A 174 14.88 -8.76 0.37
C PRO A 174 14.31 -8.00 -0.83
N GLY A 175 15.05 -6.98 -1.30
CA GLY A 175 14.65 -6.16 -2.44
C GLY A 175 13.69 -5.01 -2.12
N TYR A 176 13.00 -4.98 -0.97
CA TYR A 176 12.03 -3.92 -0.65
C TYR A 176 12.66 -2.52 -0.68
N LYS A 177 13.81 -2.34 -0.03
CA LYS A 177 14.50 -1.03 0.01
C LYS A 177 14.92 -0.57 -1.38
N GLU A 178 15.46 -1.47 -2.19
CA GLU A 178 15.93 -1.17 -3.54
C GLU A 178 14.76 -0.83 -4.49
N GLU A 179 13.67 -1.59 -4.41
CA GLU A 179 12.45 -1.34 -5.18
C GLU A 179 11.84 0.02 -4.82
N GLN A 180 11.70 0.30 -3.51
CA GLN A 180 11.21 1.60 -3.04
C GLN A 180 12.14 2.74 -3.48
N GLY A 181 13.47 2.54 -3.45
CA GLY A 181 14.44 3.53 -3.93
C GLY A 181 14.24 3.88 -5.40
N SER A 182 14.08 2.88 -6.26
CA SER A 182 13.81 3.09 -7.70
C SER A 182 12.48 3.78 -7.95
N LEU A 183 11.42 3.38 -7.25
CA LEU A 183 10.10 4.02 -7.34
C LEU A 183 10.15 5.49 -6.90
N TRP A 184 10.84 5.78 -5.80
CA TRP A 184 11.03 7.15 -5.33
C TRP A 184 11.81 8.00 -6.33
N MET A 185 12.86 7.44 -6.96
CA MET A 185 13.60 8.12 -8.02
C MET A 185 12.67 8.50 -9.18
N MET A 186 11.84 7.55 -9.65
CA MET A 186 10.87 7.81 -10.72
C MET A 186 9.86 8.90 -10.32
N ILE A 187 9.31 8.83 -9.11
CA ILE A 187 8.34 9.82 -8.61
C ILE A 187 8.98 11.21 -8.56
N VAL A 188 10.16 11.35 -7.94
CA VAL A 188 10.87 12.63 -7.83
C VAL A 188 11.20 13.17 -9.23
N PHE A 189 11.69 12.32 -10.12
CA PHE A 189 12.04 12.74 -11.48
C PHE A 189 10.83 13.24 -12.28
N LEU A 190 9.68 12.57 -12.17
CA LEU A 190 8.42 13.01 -12.78
C LEU A 190 7.96 14.35 -12.24
N PHE A 191 8.07 14.58 -10.92
CA PHE A 191 7.75 15.87 -10.32
C PHE A 191 8.71 16.97 -10.77
N VAL A 192 10.01 16.69 -10.88
CA VAL A 192 11.01 17.66 -11.38
C VAL A 192 10.70 18.06 -12.82
N ILE A 193 10.54 17.10 -13.73
CA ILE A 193 10.19 17.38 -15.13
C ILE A 193 8.86 18.13 -15.21
N GLY A 194 7.84 17.69 -14.46
CA GLY A 194 6.54 18.35 -14.39
C GLY A 194 6.67 19.81 -13.96
N SER A 195 7.45 20.10 -12.92
CA SER A 195 7.72 21.47 -12.46
C SER A 195 8.36 22.33 -13.54
N PHE A 196 9.36 21.81 -14.27
CA PHE A 196 10.00 22.54 -15.38
C PHE A 196 9.02 22.83 -16.51
N VAL A 197 8.25 21.84 -16.93
CA VAL A 197 7.23 22.00 -17.99
C VAL A 197 6.19 23.04 -17.59
N MET A 198 5.70 23.00 -16.35
CA MET A 198 4.74 23.98 -15.83
C MET A 198 5.33 25.40 -15.79
N ALA A 199 6.59 25.55 -15.33
CA ALA A 199 7.27 26.84 -15.31
C ALA A 199 7.41 27.45 -16.71
N VAL A 200 7.86 26.66 -17.68
CA VAL A 200 7.99 27.10 -19.08
C VAL A 200 6.62 27.44 -19.68
N PHE A 201 5.61 26.61 -19.43
CA PHE A 201 4.26 26.83 -19.93
C PHE A 201 3.69 28.17 -19.43
N PHE A 202 3.74 28.42 -18.12
CA PHE A 202 3.27 29.69 -17.57
C PHE A 202 4.13 30.87 -18.01
N TYR A 203 5.42 30.67 -18.23
CA TYR A 203 6.30 31.71 -18.74
C TYR A 203 5.90 32.14 -20.15
N VAL A 204 5.65 31.18 -21.05
CA VAL A 204 5.20 31.43 -22.42
C VAL A 204 3.84 32.14 -22.44
N VAL A 205 2.87 31.64 -21.66
CA VAL A 205 1.53 32.27 -21.54
C VAL A 205 1.65 33.72 -21.04
N THR A 206 2.58 33.98 -20.13
CA THR A 206 2.81 35.33 -19.59
C THR A 206 3.43 36.26 -20.61
N ILE A 207 4.38 35.76 -21.42
CA ILE A 207 4.96 36.53 -22.53
C ILE A 207 3.89 36.90 -23.55
N GLN A 208 3.04 35.94 -23.93
CA GLN A 208 1.95 36.18 -24.89
C GLN A 208 0.97 37.27 -24.40
N LYS A 209 0.80 37.42 -23.08
CA LYS A 209 -0.05 38.46 -22.47
C LYS A 209 0.69 39.75 -22.10
N THR A 210 1.99 39.89 -22.41
CA THR A 210 2.79 41.05 -22.00
C THR A 210 2.26 42.38 -22.57
N GLY A 211 1.78 42.40 -23.82
CA GLY A 211 1.16 43.58 -24.40
C GLY A 211 -0.11 44.03 -23.66
N GLN A 212 -0.96 43.07 -23.28
CA GLN A 212 -2.18 43.33 -22.49
C GLN A 212 -1.84 43.87 -21.10
N PHE A 213 -0.83 43.29 -20.44
CA PHE A 213 -0.34 43.78 -19.15
C PHE A 213 0.29 45.16 -19.23
N GLY A 214 1.00 45.47 -20.33
CA GLY A 214 1.56 46.79 -20.61
C GLY A 214 0.48 47.88 -20.71
N ILE A 215 -0.59 47.61 -21.45
CA ILE A 215 -1.75 48.52 -21.57
C ILE A 215 -2.42 48.72 -20.22
N LEU A 216 -2.67 47.66 -19.46
CA LEU A 216 -3.26 47.74 -18.12
C LEU A 216 -2.40 48.58 -17.16
N LYS A 217 -1.08 48.45 -17.25
CA LYS A 217 -0.14 49.21 -16.44
C LYS A 217 -0.09 50.69 -16.88
N ALA A 218 -0.21 50.98 -18.17
CA ALA A 218 -0.32 52.33 -18.71
C ALA A 218 -1.60 53.06 -18.27
N ILE A 219 -2.71 52.33 -18.10
CA ILE A 219 -3.98 52.85 -17.58
C ILE A 219 -3.95 52.99 -16.03
N GLY A 220 -2.84 52.63 -15.37
CA GLY A 220 -2.62 52.86 -13.94
C GLY A 220 -2.83 51.64 -13.04
N THR A 221 -2.94 50.43 -13.60
CA THR A 221 -3.11 49.22 -12.77
C THR A 221 -1.83 48.90 -12.01
N ARG A 222 -1.97 48.67 -10.70
CA ARG A 222 -0.84 48.33 -9.81
C ARG A 222 -0.21 46.99 -10.19
N THR A 223 1.11 46.93 -10.22
CA THR A 223 1.87 45.72 -10.54
C THR A 223 1.56 44.54 -9.61
N ALA A 224 1.27 44.80 -8.33
CA ALA A 224 0.83 43.78 -7.39
C ALA A 224 -0.50 43.12 -7.77
N TYR A 225 -1.42 43.88 -8.39
CA TYR A 225 -2.68 43.34 -8.88
C TYR A 225 -2.46 42.40 -10.06
N LEU A 226 -1.59 42.78 -11.01
CA LEU A 226 -1.23 41.93 -12.15
C LEU A 226 -0.55 40.63 -11.68
N ALA A 227 0.40 40.75 -10.76
CA ALA A 227 1.09 39.60 -10.15
C ALA A 227 0.10 38.63 -9.46
N ARG A 228 -0.83 39.15 -8.66
CA ARG A 228 -1.87 38.35 -7.99
C ARG A 228 -2.82 37.70 -8.99
N SER A 229 -3.18 38.40 -10.07
CA SER A 229 -4.03 37.87 -11.14
C SER A 229 -3.38 36.67 -11.82
N VAL A 230 -2.08 36.75 -12.15
CA VAL A 230 -1.34 35.63 -12.75
C VAL A 230 -1.23 34.45 -11.78
N ALA A 231 -0.90 34.70 -10.52
CA ALA A 231 -0.85 33.64 -9.50
C ALA A 231 -2.21 32.94 -9.33
N LEU A 232 -3.32 33.70 -9.38
CA LEU A 232 -4.67 33.15 -9.28
C LEU A 232 -5.07 32.38 -10.54
N GLN A 233 -4.66 32.83 -11.73
CA GLN A 233 -4.85 32.09 -12.98
C GLN A 233 -4.11 30.73 -12.94
N VAL A 234 -2.86 30.73 -12.46
CA VAL A 234 -2.06 29.51 -12.28
C VAL A 234 -2.75 28.55 -11.32
N LEU A 235 -3.22 29.05 -10.18
CA LEU A 235 -3.90 28.24 -9.18
C LEU A 235 -5.18 27.61 -9.72
N LEU A 236 -6.04 28.41 -10.37
CA LEU A 236 -7.29 27.93 -10.94
C LEU A 236 -7.05 26.90 -12.04
N LEU A 237 -6.12 27.19 -12.95
CA LEU A 237 -5.80 26.27 -14.05
C LEU A 237 -5.22 24.95 -13.51
N SER A 238 -4.28 25.03 -12.56
CA SER A 238 -3.69 23.83 -11.95
C SER A 238 -4.74 23.00 -11.22
N THR A 239 -5.65 23.64 -10.47
CA THR A 239 -6.71 22.95 -9.74
C THR A 239 -7.69 22.27 -10.70
N ALA A 240 -8.12 22.96 -11.76
CA ALA A 240 -8.98 22.37 -12.79
C ALA A 240 -8.31 21.17 -13.48
N SER A 241 -7.03 21.29 -13.83
CA SER A 241 -6.25 20.18 -14.40
C SER A 241 -6.12 18.99 -13.44
N LEU A 242 -5.96 19.23 -12.13
CA LEU A 242 -5.92 18.14 -11.14
C LEU A 242 -7.26 17.43 -10.99
N ILE A 243 -8.38 18.17 -11.04
CA ILE A 243 -9.73 17.56 -11.03
C ILE A 243 -9.90 16.66 -12.27
N ALA A 244 -9.56 17.17 -13.45
CA ALA A 244 -9.60 16.39 -14.69
C ALA A 244 -8.68 15.16 -14.62
N SER A 245 -7.48 15.30 -14.04
CA SER A 245 -6.53 14.21 -13.85
C SER A 245 -7.07 13.14 -12.89
N ALA A 246 -7.70 13.55 -11.79
CA ALA A 246 -8.31 12.61 -10.84
C ALA A 246 -9.45 11.81 -11.48
N LEU A 247 -10.28 12.47 -12.30
CA LEU A 247 -11.33 11.80 -13.10
C LEU A 247 -10.73 10.80 -14.10
N LEU A 248 -9.63 11.17 -14.76
CA LEU A 248 -8.94 10.28 -15.70
C LEU A 248 -8.35 9.06 -15.00
N VAL A 249 -7.75 9.23 -13.82
CA VAL A 249 -7.22 8.10 -13.03
C VAL A 249 -8.33 7.14 -12.62
N ARG A 250 -9.49 7.67 -12.19
CA ARG A 250 -10.68 6.85 -11.89
C ARG A 250 -11.21 6.11 -13.12
N ALA A 251 -11.17 6.75 -14.29
CA ALA A 251 -11.56 6.11 -15.54
C ALA A 251 -10.61 4.95 -15.89
N ILE A 252 -9.29 5.17 -15.77
CA ILE A 252 -8.28 4.13 -16.05
C ILE A 252 -8.42 2.95 -15.08
N GLU A 253 -8.66 3.22 -13.80
CA GLU A 253 -8.87 2.17 -12.79
C GLU A 253 -10.02 1.22 -13.17
N ALA A 254 -11.10 1.72 -13.77
CA ALA A 254 -12.21 0.89 -14.24
C ALA A 254 -11.84 -0.07 -15.38
N PHE A 255 -10.76 0.21 -16.11
CA PHE A 255 -10.22 -0.64 -17.17
C PHE A 255 -9.08 -1.56 -16.70
N LEU A 256 -8.60 -1.41 -15.46
CA LEU A 256 -7.53 -2.27 -14.96
C LEU A 256 -8.05 -3.69 -14.69
N PRO A 257 -7.25 -4.73 -14.99
CA PRO A 257 -7.60 -6.10 -14.62
C PRO A 257 -7.75 -6.23 -13.09
N GLY A 258 -8.74 -6.99 -12.63
CA GLY A 258 -8.95 -7.23 -11.18
C GLY A 258 -7.77 -7.93 -10.48
N SER A 259 -6.86 -8.55 -11.25
CA SER A 259 -5.62 -9.14 -10.73
C SER A 259 -4.55 -8.10 -10.36
N MET A 260 -4.65 -6.86 -10.87
CA MET A 260 -3.70 -5.80 -10.58
C MET A 260 -4.08 -5.12 -9.26
N PRO A 261 -3.25 -5.21 -8.21
CA PRO A 261 -3.54 -4.59 -6.92
C PRO A 261 -3.30 -3.06 -7.01
N PHE A 262 -4.29 -2.33 -7.53
CA PHE A 262 -4.28 -0.87 -7.54
C PHE A 262 -5.07 -0.34 -6.33
N GLN A 263 -4.39 0.40 -5.46
CA GLN A 263 -5.02 1.05 -4.32
C GLN A 263 -4.64 2.52 -4.31
N LEU A 264 -5.64 3.39 -4.47
CA LEU A 264 -5.43 4.82 -4.43
C LEU A 264 -6.11 5.39 -3.18
N HIS A 265 -5.31 5.53 -2.13
CA HIS A 265 -5.76 6.11 -0.87
C HIS A 265 -5.97 7.63 -1.01
N LEU A 266 -7.07 8.14 -0.44
CA LEU A 266 -7.45 9.55 -0.58
C LEU A 266 -6.42 10.50 0.05
N SER A 267 -5.73 10.06 1.10
CA SER A 267 -4.65 10.87 1.71
C SER A 267 -3.45 11.02 0.76
N THR A 268 -3.05 9.95 0.07
CA THR A 268 -1.94 9.98 -0.88
C THR A 268 -2.29 10.85 -2.07
N LEU A 269 -3.52 10.75 -2.59
CA LEU A 269 -4.04 11.65 -3.63
C LEU A 269 -3.96 13.12 -3.18
N GLY A 270 -4.45 13.41 -1.97
CA GLY A 270 -4.45 14.77 -1.44
C GLY A 270 -3.04 15.34 -1.30
N LEU A 271 -2.11 14.52 -0.80
CA LEU A 271 -0.71 14.91 -0.62
C LEU A 271 -0.02 15.17 -1.97
N THR A 272 -0.21 14.30 -2.96
CA THR A 272 0.39 14.49 -4.30
C THR A 272 -0.21 15.68 -5.05
N CYS A 273 -1.53 15.88 -4.97
CA CYS A 273 -2.18 17.08 -5.50
C CYS A 273 -1.67 18.36 -4.84
N GLY A 274 -1.53 18.36 -3.51
CA GLY A 274 -0.97 19.49 -2.76
C GLY A 274 0.46 19.80 -3.15
N ALA A 275 1.31 18.77 -3.27
CA ALA A 275 2.68 18.92 -3.75
C ALA A 275 2.73 19.49 -5.18
N PHE A 276 1.84 19.03 -6.06
CA PHE A 276 1.77 19.53 -7.45
C PHE A 276 1.34 21.00 -7.52
N ILE A 277 0.37 21.42 -6.70
CA ILE A 277 -0.04 22.83 -6.59
C ILE A 277 1.13 23.68 -6.09
N ALA A 278 1.84 23.23 -5.05
CA ALA A 278 2.99 23.95 -4.51
C ALA A 278 4.07 24.16 -5.59
N MET A 279 4.36 23.13 -6.37
CA MET A 279 5.31 23.23 -7.47
C MET A 279 4.82 24.09 -8.64
N SER A 280 3.53 24.05 -8.97
CA SER A 280 2.99 24.89 -10.06
C SER A 280 3.02 26.38 -9.69
N LEU A 281 2.71 26.71 -8.43
CA LEU A 281 2.91 28.04 -7.86
C LEU A 281 4.38 28.44 -7.90
N ALA A 282 5.28 27.55 -7.47
CA ALA A 282 6.71 27.81 -7.51
C ALA A 282 7.22 28.08 -8.94
N GLY A 283 6.78 27.27 -9.92
CA GLY A 283 7.10 27.47 -11.34
C GLY A 283 6.57 28.79 -11.90
N SER A 284 5.42 29.27 -11.40
CA SER A 284 4.83 30.55 -11.81
C SER A 284 5.52 31.78 -11.23
N LEU A 285 6.38 31.65 -10.21
CA LEU A 285 7.13 32.79 -9.66
C LEU A 285 7.99 33.46 -10.73
N LEU A 286 8.55 32.69 -11.66
CA LEU A 286 9.31 33.21 -12.80
C LEU A 286 8.45 34.07 -13.72
N SER A 287 7.20 33.64 -13.96
CA SER A 287 6.21 34.42 -14.71
C SER A 287 5.83 35.70 -13.99
N VAL A 288 5.54 35.62 -12.69
CA VAL A 288 5.17 36.77 -11.86
C VAL A 288 6.31 37.80 -11.81
N TRP A 289 7.55 37.34 -11.68
CA TRP A 289 8.74 38.19 -11.73
C TRP A 289 8.86 38.93 -13.07
N LYS A 290 8.58 38.24 -14.18
CA LYS A 290 8.57 38.86 -15.51
C LYS A 290 7.51 39.96 -15.60
N VAL A 291 6.28 39.70 -15.14
CA VAL A 291 5.18 40.69 -15.13
C VAL A 291 5.54 41.93 -14.31
N ALA A 292 6.23 41.73 -13.19
CA ALA A 292 6.65 42.84 -12.34
C ALA A 292 7.59 43.82 -13.07
N ARG A 293 8.46 43.28 -13.95
CA ARG A 293 9.45 44.04 -14.73
C ARG A 293 8.97 44.55 -16.09
N ILE A 294 7.71 44.34 -16.47
CA ILE A 294 7.19 44.89 -17.74
C ILE A 294 7.14 46.42 -17.63
N ASP A 295 7.84 47.12 -18.51
CA ASP A 295 7.68 48.56 -18.71
C ASP A 295 6.50 48.82 -19.66
N ALA A 296 5.66 49.79 -19.33
CA ALA A 296 4.50 50.15 -20.12
C ALA A 296 4.90 50.75 -21.48
N LEU A 297 6.04 51.47 -21.53
CA LEU A 297 6.55 52.10 -22.76
C LEU A 297 7.08 51.05 -23.76
N ASP A 298 7.84 50.06 -23.29
CA ASP A 298 8.36 48.98 -24.14
C ASP A 298 7.27 48.04 -24.65
N ALA A 299 6.23 47.80 -23.84
CA ALA A 299 5.14 46.89 -24.18
C ALA A 299 4.20 47.46 -25.26
N ILE A 300 4.01 48.79 -25.29
CA ILE A 300 3.21 49.48 -26.30
C ILE A 300 4.04 49.72 -27.58
N GLY A 301 5.34 50.07 -27.44
CA GLY A 301 6.23 50.28 -28.60
C GLY A 301 6.45 49.03 -29.47
N ARG A 302 6.40 47.83 -28.88
CA ARG A 302 6.49 46.54 -29.61
C ARG A 302 5.21 46.09 -30.31
N ALA A 303 4.06 46.68 -29.99
CA ALA A 303 2.79 46.37 -30.65
C ALA A 303 2.48 47.35 -31.80
N ALA A 304 3.19 48.47 -31.87
CA ALA A 304 3.06 49.51 -32.89
C ALA A 304 4.12 49.44 -33.99
N ALA A 305 5.05 48.49 -33.93
CA ALA A 305 6.06 48.17 -34.94
C ALA A 305 5.82 46.75 -35.46
#